data_AF-A0A845PQ07-F1
#
_entry.id   AF-A0A845PQ07-F1
#
_cell.length_a   1.000
_cell.length_b   1.000
_cell.length_c   1.000
_cell.angle_alpha   90.00
_cell.angle_beta   90.00
_cell.angle_gamma   90.00
#
_symmetry.space_group_name_H-M   'P 1'
#
loop_
_entity.id
_entity.type
_entity.pdbx_description
1 polymer ?
#
loop_
_entity_poly.entity_id
_entity_poly.type
_entity_poly.pdbx_seq_one_letter_code
_entity_poly.pdbx_strand_id
1 'polypeptide(L)' 'TPKSTLIMMIAAFAGRDFVMQAYEEAIKHEYKFYSYGDAMLIL' A
#
# COMPACT_ATOMS: atom_id res chain seq x y z
N THR A 1 -4.68 -9.30 1.10
CA THR A 1 -3.79 -10.27 0.43
C THR A 1 -2.84 -9.52 -0.50
N PRO A 2 -1.51 -9.71 -0.40
CA PRO A 2 -0.49 -8.95 -1.14
C PRO A 2 -0.34 -9.39 -2.61
N LYS A 3 -1.48 -9.59 -3.29
CA LYS A 3 -1.61 -9.98 -4.70
C LYS A 3 -2.85 -9.33 -5.35
N SER A 4 -3.31 -8.20 -4.82
CA SER A 4 -4.42 -7.48 -5.45
C SER A 4 -3.93 -6.73 -6.69
N THR A 5 -4.80 -6.61 -7.69
CA THR A 5 -4.53 -5.78 -8.88
C THR A 5 -4.28 -4.33 -8.51
N LEU A 6 -4.90 -3.84 -7.43
CA LEU A 6 -4.66 -2.50 -6.89
C LEU A 6 -3.22 -2.33 -6.37
N ILE A 7 -2.69 -3.30 -5.62
CA ILE A 7 -1.28 -3.28 -5.17
C ILE A 7 -0.34 -3.29 -6.37
N MET A 8 -0.67 -4.07 -7.42
CA MET A 8 0.14 -4.10 -8.64
C MET A 8 0.10 -2.76 -9.39
N MET A 9 -1.06 -2.10 -9.45
CA MET A 9 -1.23 -0.77 -10.06
C MET A 9 -0.39 0.30 -9.35
N ILE A 10 -0.48 0.39 -8.02
CA ILE A 10 0.30 1.38 -7.26
C ILE A 10 1.82 1.05 -7.30
N ALA A 11 2.20 -0.22 -7.34
CA ALA A 11 3.59 -0.64 -7.50
C ALA A 11 4.16 -0.25 -8.88
N ALA A 12 3.34 -0.27 -9.93
CA ALA A 12 3.73 0.24 -11.24
C ALA A 12 3.86 1.78 -11.27
N PHE A 13 3.07 2.49 -10.46
CA PHE A 13 3.12 3.95 -10.36
C PHE A 13 4.30 4.47 -9.52
N ALA A 14 4.52 3.91 -8.34
CA ALA A 14 5.45 4.43 -7.33
C ALA A 14 6.69 3.54 -7.08
N GLY A 15 6.82 2.45 -7.82
CA GLY A 15 7.85 1.44 -7.61
C GLY A 15 7.46 0.41 -6.56
N ARG A 16 7.72 -0.87 -6.87
CA ARG A 16 7.33 -1.99 -6.02
C ARG A 16 7.96 -1.94 -4.63
N ASP A 17 9.26 -1.70 -4.54
CA ASP A 17 9.97 -1.78 -3.26
C ASP A 17 9.56 -0.66 -2.32
N PHE A 18 9.36 0.55 -2.84
CA PHE A 18 8.83 1.68 -2.08
C PHE A 18 7.43 1.40 -1.52
N VAL A 19 6.52 0.90 -2.37
CA VAL A 19 5.15 0.55 -1.94
C VAL A 19 5.16 -0.54 -0.87
N MET A 20 6.00 -1.56 -1.02
CA MET A 20 6.06 -2.67 -0.06
C MET A 20 6.65 -2.21 1.29
N GLN A 21 7.67 -1.36 1.28
CA GLN A 21 8.20 -0.74 2.51
C GLN A 21 7.14 0.11 3.21
N ALA A 22 6.41 0.96 2.47
CA ALA A 22 5.33 1.77 3.04
C ALA A 22 4.19 0.89 3.58
N TYR A 23 3.89 -0.23 2.93
CA TYR A 23 2.89 -1.20 3.37
C TYR A 23 3.31 -1.89 4.68
N GLU A 24 4.58 -2.25 4.84
CA GLU A 24 5.12 -2.80 6.09
C GLU A 24 5.04 -1.81 7.24
N GLU A 25 5.39 -0.53 7.01
CA GLU A 25 5.26 0.51 8.03
C GLU A 25 3.79 0.74 8.42
N ALA A 26 2.89 0.73 7.44
CA ALA A 26 1.45 0.86 7.69
C ALA A 26 0.91 -0.31 8.56
N ILE A 27 1.42 -1.54 8.38
CA ILE A 27 1.06 -2.67 9.25
C ILE A 27 1.57 -2.45 10.68
N LYS A 28 2.83 -2.04 10.83
CA LYS A 28 3.46 -1.79 12.13
C LYS A 28 2.75 -0.71 12.93
N HIS A 29 2.16 0.26 12.23
CA HIS A 29 1.37 1.34 12.83
C HIS A 29 -0.14 1.06 12.89
N GLU A 30 -0.57 -0.19 12.60
CA GLU A 30 -1.96 -0.64 12.68
C GLU A 30 -2.94 0.19 11.84
N TYR A 31 -2.50 0.68 10.68
CA TYR A 31 -3.38 1.35 9.72
C TYR A 31 -4.49 0.40 9.25
N LYS A 32 -5.68 0.96 9.02
CA LYS A 32 -6.81 0.21 8.49
C LYS A 32 -6.66 0.09 6.99
N PHE A 33 -6.82 -1.13 6.47
CA PHE A 33 -6.78 -1.40 5.03
C PHE A 33 -8.19 -1.64 4.47
N TYR A 34 -8.30 -1.84 3.16
CA TYR A 34 -9.55 -2.07 2.41
C TYR A 34 -10.46 -0.84 2.28
N SER A 35 -11.70 -1.06 1.83
CA SER A 35 -12.61 -0.04 1.33
C SER A 35 -12.95 1.08 2.31
N TYR A 36 -12.85 0.83 3.62
CA TYR A 36 -13.14 1.81 4.68
C TYR A 36 -11.92 2.05 5.57
N GLY A 37 -10.73 1.77 5.04
CA GLY A 37 -9.46 1.98 5.71
C GLY A 37 -8.94 3.40 5.55
N ASP A 38 -7.68 3.56 5.94
CA ASP A 38 -6.90 4.77 5.75
C ASP A 38 -6.43 4.90 4.28
N ALA A 39 -5.92 6.08 3.94
CA ALA A 39 -5.47 6.42 2.59
C ALA A 39 -3.95 6.67 2.53
N MET A 40 -3.37 6.40 1.36
CA MET A 40 -1.99 6.72 1.02
C MET A 40 -1.97 7.75 -0.10
N LEU A 41 -1.26 8.86 0.11
CA LEU A 41 -1.00 9.88 -0.91
C LEU A 41 0.43 9.73 -1.42
N ILE A 42 0.60 9.65 -2.74
CA ILE A 42 1.90 9.53 -3.41
C ILE A 42 2.06 10.77 -4.30
N LEU A 43 3.17 11.50 -4.16
CA LEU A 43 3.48 12.76 -4.85
C LEU A 43 4.75 12.63 -5.69
#